data_AF-A0A1D8PRM5-F1
#
_entry.id   AF-A0A1D8PRM5-F1
#
_cell.length_a   1.000
_cell.length_b   1.000
_cell.length_c   1.000
_cell.angle_alpha   90.00
_cell.angle_beta   90.00
_cell.angle_gamma   90.00
#
_symmetry.space_group_name_H-M   'P 1'
#
loop_
_entity.id
_entity.type
_entity.pdbx_description
1 polymer ?
#
loop_
_entity_poly.entity_id
_entity_poly.type
_entity_poly.pdbx_seq_one_letter_code
_entity_poly.pdbx_strand_id
1 'polypeptide(L)'
;MSFVIRRQLSTLIPPKIASAKNLGSNPNAKRMAEVVKFYNKLPQGPAPAAKKSNNPFARYRAAYFDGDNASGKPLVHLAIAVVIFGYSLEYQHLKHAQHEGH
;
A
#
# COMPACT_ATOMS: atom_id res chain seq x y z
N MET A 1 -23.35 -25.57 28.92
CA MET A 1 -22.23 -26.11 29.72
C MET A 1 -20.87 -25.87 29.03
N SER A 2 -20.42 -24.62 28.80
CA SER A 2 -19.10 -24.38 28.14
C SER A 2 -18.27 -23.23 28.72
N PHE A 3 -18.59 -22.78 29.93
CA PHE A 3 -17.96 -21.59 30.52
C PHE A 3 -16.61 -21.88 31.18
N VAL A 4 -16.33 -23.14 31.53
CA VAL A 4 -15.12 -23.55 32.25
C VAL A 4 -13.87 -23.60 31.36
N ILE A 5 -14.01 -24.05 30.10
CA ILE A 5 -12.86 -24.19 29.17
C ILE A 5 -12.28 -22.83 28.77
N ARG A 6 -13.11 -21.80 28.60
CA ARG A 6 -12.64 -20.46 28.23
C ARG A 6 -11.73 -19.82 29.28
N ARG A 7 -11.88 -20.18 30.56
CA ARG A 7 -11.13 -19.57 31.67
C ARG A 7 -9.70 -20.11 31.78
N GLN A 8 -9.45 -21.36 31.35
CA GLN A 8 -8.10 -21.94 31.33
C GLN A 8 -7.25 -21.46 30.13
N LEU A 9 -7.87 -21.06 29.02
CA LEU A 9 -7.14 -20.52 27.86
C LEU A 9 -6.75 -19.03 28.04
N SER A 10 -7.46 -18.29 28.90
CA SER A 10 -7.16 -16.87 29.18
C SER A 10 -5.86 -16.64 29.96
N THR A 11 -5.25 -17.67 30.54
CA THR A 11 -3.95 -17.59 31.22
C THR A 11 -2.78 -18.05 30.33
N LEU A 12 -3.06 -18.75 29.22
CA LEU A 12 -2.01 -19.29 28.34
C LEU A 12 -1.46 -18.26 27.34
N ILE A 13 -2.29 -17.28 26.98
CA ILE A 13 -1.87 -16.16 26.13
C ILE A 13 -1.78 -14.94 27.02
N PRO A 14 -0.56 -14.50 27.42
CA PRO A 14 -0.42 -13.30 28.21
C PRO A 14 -1.10 -12.14 27.47
N PRO A 15 -1.95 -11.35 28.15
CA PRO A 15 -2.61 -10.21 27.53
C PRO A 15 -1.51 -9.29 26.96
N LYS A 16 -1.72 -8.65 25.81
CA LYS A 16 -0.71 -7.76 25.19
C LYS A 16 -0.39 -6.56 26.10
N ILE A 17 0.47 -6.78 27.08
CA ILE A 17 0.87 -5.85 28.15
C ILE A 17 1.51 -4.59 27.56
N ALA A 18 2.19 -4.73 26.42
CA ALA A 18 2.82 -3.64 25.67
C ALA A 18 1.98 -3.16 24.46
N SER A 19 0.69 -3.45 24.38
CA SER A 19 -0.14 -2.79 23.35
C SER A 19 -0.41 -1.33 23.75
N ALA A 20 -0.46 -0.43 22.77
CA ALA A 20 -0.75 1.00 22.99
C ALA A 20 -2.03 1.24 23.83
N LYS A 21 -2.99 0.30 23.75
CA LYS A 21 -4.22 0.29 24.55
C LYS A 21 -3.97 0.11 26.05
N ASN A 22 -2.96 -0.67 26.45
CA ASN A 22 -2.64 -0.96 27.85
C ASN A 22 -1.63 0.04 28.45
N LEU A 23 -0.68 0.53 27.65
CA LEU A 23 0.27 1.58 28.06
C LEU A 23 -0.40 2.94 28.29
N GLY A 24 -1.51 3.23 27.59
CA GLY A 24 -2.28 4.47 27.73
C GLY A 24 -3.49 4.40 28.66
N SER A 25 -3.62 3.35 29.48
CA SER A 25 -4.79 3.13 30.34
C SER A 25 -4.93 4.16 31.47
N ASN A 26 -3.84 4.86 31.83
CA ASN A 26 -3.89 6.00 32.74
C ASN A 26 -4.53 7.21 32.04
N PRO A 27 -5.66 7.75 32.53
CA PRO A 27 -6.34 8.91 31.95
C PRO A 27 -5.42 10.12 31.76
N ASN A 28 -4.45 10.32 32.66
CA ASN A 28 -3.48 11.42 32.56
C ASN A 28 -2.49 11.21 31.41
N ALA A 29 -2.05 9.98 31.16
CA ALA A 29 -1.19 9.65 30.03
C ALA A 29 -1.91 9.85 28.69
N LYS A 30 -3.20 9.47 28.62
CA LYS A 30 -4.05 9.72 27.46
C LYS A 30 -4.22 11.22 27.20
N ARG A 31 -4.48 12.01 28.24
CA ARG A 31 -4.59 13.47 28.15
C ARG A 31 -3.29 14.10 27.62
N MET A 32 -2.12 13.65 28.10
CA MET A 32 -0.84 14.17 27.58
C MET A 32 -0.61 13.80 26.11
N ALA A 33 -0.94 12.57 25.71
CA ALA A 33 -0.84 12.16 24.31
C ALA A 33 -1.76 13.00 23.39
N GLU A 34 -2.96 13.35 23.86
CA GLU A 34 -3.90 14.19 23.11
C GLU A 34 -3.39 15.63 22.96
N VAL A 35 -2.82 16.21 24.02
CA VAL A 35 -2.23 17.57 23.97
C VAL A 35 -1.03 17.60 23.00
N VAL A 36 -0.12 16.64 23.08
CA VAL A 36 1.01 16.53 22.14
C VAL A 36 0.50 16.34 20.70
N LYS A 37 -0.51 15.50 20.50
CA LYS A 37 -1.12 15.28 19.19
C LYS A 37 -1.82 16.53 18.65
N PHE A 38 -2.43 17.35 19.50
CA PHE A 38 -3.01 18.63 19.12
C PHE A 38 -1.94 19.58 18.59
N TYR A 39 -0.83 19.77 19.33
CA TYR A 39 0.26 20.64 18.90
C TYR A 39 0.94 20.14 17.62
N ASN A 40 1.10 18.83 17.46
CA ASN A 40 1.62 18.25 16.22
C ASN A 40 0.71 18.46 15.01
N LYS A 41 -0.61 18.62 15.24
CA LYS A 41 -1.61 18.85 14.19
C LYS A 41 -1.88 20.32 13.89
N LEU A 42 -1.28 21.25 14.62
CA LEU A 42 -1.38 22.65 14.28
C LEU A 42 -0.92 22.84 12.83
N PRO A 43 -1.62 23.65 12.02
CA PRO A 43 -1.29 23.81 10.61
C PRO A 43 0.14 24.36 10.47
N GLN A 44 1.09 23.54 10.04
CA GLN A 44 2.49 23.94 9.82
C GLN A 44 2.71 24.58 8.44
N GLY A 45 1.66 25.17 7.87
CA GLY A 45 1.63 25.60 6.46
C GLY A 45 1.38 24.42 5.50
N PRO A 46 1.33 24.71 4.19
CA PRO A 46 1.14 23.68 3.17
C PRO A 46 2.28 22.67 3.20
N ALA A 47 1.95 21.37 3.23
CA ALA A 47 2.93 20.31 3.18
C ALA A 47 3.81 20.48 1.92
N PRO A 48 5.15 20.35 2.02
CA PRO A 48 6.03 20.49 0.87
C PRO A 48 5.60 19.51 -0.21
N ALA A 49 5.43 20.01 -1.43
CA ALA A 49 5.06 19.19 -2.58
C ALA A 49 6.02 17.99 -2.66
N ALA A 50 5.47 16.78 -2.79
CA ALA A 50 6.26 15.56 -2.87
C ALA A 50 7.37 15.77 -3.93
N LYS A 51 8.64 15.67 -3.50
CA LYS A 51 9.77 15.91 -4.40
C LYS A 51 9.60 15.03 -5.63
N LYS A 52 9.65 15.65 -6.82
CA LYS A 52 9.70 14.91 -8.08
C LYS A 52 10.88 13.95 -8.00
N SER A 53 10.57 12.67 -7.88
CA SER A 53 11.59 11.63 -7.81
C SER A 53 12.25 11.49 -9.17
N ASN A 54 13.58 11.36 -9.19
CA ASN A 54 14.31 11.02 -10.41
C ASN A 54 14.09 9.57 -10.84
N ASN A 55 13.46 8.73 -10.00
CA ASN A 55 13.14 7.36 -10.34
C ASN A 55 11.97 7.33 -11.35
N PRO A 56 12.14 6.75 -12.56
CA PRO A 56 11.09 6.67 -13.57
C PRO A 56 9.81 5.96 -13.05
N PHE A 57 9.94 4.94 -12.21
CA PHE A 57 8.80 4.26 -11.60
C PHE A 57 8.02 5.17 -10.65
N ALA A 58 8.73 5.99 -9.87
CA ALA A 58 8.09 6.95 -8.97
C ALA A 58 7.38 8.07 -9.75
N ARG A 59 7.92 8.49 -10.90
CA ARG A 59 7.25 9.44 -11.80
C ARG A 59 5.97 8.85 -12.39
N TYR A 60 6.01 7.59 -12.84
CA TYR A 60 4.82 6.90 -13.34
C TYR A 60 3.77 6.72 -12.24
N ARG A 61 4.18 6.32 -11.03
CA ARG A 61 3.29 6.21 -9.88
C ARG A 61 2.59 7.54 -9.56
N ALA A 62 3.36 8.63 -9.44
CA ALA A 62 2.81 9.94 -9.16
C ALA A 62 1.86 10.46 -10.26
N ALA A 63 2.04 10.02 -11.51
CA ALA A 63 1.22 10.44 -12.64
C ALA A 63 -0.12 9.70 -12.74
N TYR A 64 -0.23 8.47 -12.22
CA TYR A 64 -1.40 7.62 -12.45
C TYR A 64 -2.00 6.93 -11.23
N PHE A 65 -1.28 6.84 -10.10
CA PHE A 65 -1.70 6.09 -8.91
C PHE A 65 -1.93 6.96 -7.68
N ASP A 66 -1.28 8.11 -7.58
CA ASP A 66 -1.33 8.95 -6.37
C ASP A 66 -2.22 10.18 -6.57
N GLY A 67 -2.96 10.55 -5.52
CA GLY A 67 -3.75 11.79 -5.44
C GLY A 67 -4.88 11.90 -6.46
N ASP A 68 -5.17 13.13 -6.90
CA ASP A 68 -6.26 13.45 -7.83
C ASP A 68 -6.07 12.85 -9.24
N ASN A 69 -4.84 12.42 -9.57
CA ASN A 69 -4.55 11.75 -10.83
C ASN A 69 -4.79 10.24 -10.77
N ALA A 70 -5.17 9.68 -9.61
CA ALA A 70 -5.46 8.28 -9.45
C ALA A 70 -6.60 7.87 -10.41
N SER A 71 -6.24 7.09 -11.43
CA SER A 71 -7.13 6.75 -12.54
C SER A 71 -6.92 5.30 -12.96
N GLY A 72 -7.90 4.73 -13.68
CA GLY A 72 -7.79 3.38 -14.25
C GLY A 72 -6.81 3.27 -15.42
N LYS A 73 -6.15 4.35 -15.83
CA LYS A 73 -5.18 4.39 -16.95
C LYS A 73 -4.06 3.32 -16.85
N PRO A 74 -3.49 2.98 -15.67
CA PRO A 74 -2.51 1.91 -15.56
C PRO A 74 -3.03 0.55 -16.03
N LEU A 75 -4.33 0.28 -15.88
CA LEU A 75 -4.93 -0.95 -16.38
C LEU A 75 -4.95 -0.96 -17.92
N VAL A 76 -5.23 0.20 -18.53
CA VAL A 76 -5.17 0.37 -19.99
C VAL A 76 -3.73 0.24 -20.50
N HIS A 77 -2.76 0.86 -19.81
CA HIS A 77 -1.34 0.68 -20.14
C HIS A 77 -0.91 -0.79 -20.07
N LEU A 78 -1.38 -1.52 -19.06
CA LEU A 78 -1.12 -2.94 -18.92
C LEU A 78 -1.76 -3.75 -20.05
N ALA A 79 -3.01 -3.48 -20.42
CA ALA A 79 -3.67 -4.14 -21.53
C ALA A 79 -2.93 -3.90 -22.87
N ILE A 80 -2.52 -2.66 -23.14
CA ILE A 80 -1.73 -2.30 -24.32
C ILE A 80 -0.39 -3.04 -24.32
N ALA A 81 0.31 -3.10 -23.18
CA ALA A 81 1.57 -3.82 -23.05
C ALA A 81 1.41 -5.31 -23.37
N VAL A 82 0.34 -5.95 -22.87
CA VAL A 82 0.05 -7.36 -23.16
C VAL A 82 -0.23 -7.58 -24.64
N VAL A 83 -1.03 -6.71 -25.29
CA VAL A 83 -1.32 -6.83 -26.72
C VAL A 83 -0.07 -6.69 -27.58
N ILE A 84 0.76 -5.68 -27.31
CA ILE A 84 2.01 -5.46 -28.05
C ILE A 84 2.95 -6.65 -27.85
N PHE A 85 3.09 -7.11 -26.60
CA PHE A 85 3.97 -8.23 -26.29
C PHE A 85 3.49 -9.52 -26.98
N GLY A 86 2.19 -9.85 -26.87
CA GLY A 86 1.58 -11.00 -27.51
C GLY A 86 1.70 -10.96 -29.04
N TYR A 87 1.41 -9.81 -29.66
CA TYR A 87 1.58 -9.63 -31.11
C TYR A 87 3.04 -9.79 -31.54
N SER A 88 3.99 -9.29 -30.75
CA SER A 88 5.42 -9.42 -31.07
C SER A 88 5.87 -10.89 -31.06
N LEU A 89 5.35 -11.68 -30.11
CA LEU A 89 5.62 -13.12 -30.04
C LEU A 89 5.01 -13.85 -31.25
N GLU A 90 3.74 -13.55 -31.57
CA GLU A 90 3.04 -14.12 -32.73
C GLU A 90 3.77 -13.78 -34.04
N TYR A 91 4.23 -12.53 -34.18
CA TYR A 91 4.99 -12.11 -35.36
C TYR A 91 6.31 -12.88 -35.52
N GLN A 92 7.05 -13.13 -34.42
CA GLN A 92 8.24 -13.98 -34.50
C GLN A 92 7.88 -15.42 -34.88
N HIS A 93 6.80 -15.98 -34.31
CA HIS A 93 6.34 -17.33 -34.64
C HIS A 93 6.06 -17.49 -36.14
N LEU A 94 5.28 -16.57 -36.73
CA LEU A 94 4.94 -16.59 -38.15
C LEU A 94 6.16 -16.36 -39.04
N LYS A 95 7.06 -15.46 -38.66
CA LYS A 95 8.31 -15.20 -39.40
C LYS A 95 9.20 -16.44 -39.46
N HIS A 96 9.35 -17.17 -38.35
CA HIS A 96 10.16 -18.38 -38.32
C HIS A 96 9.51 -19.52 -39.12
N ALA A 97 8.18 -19.66 -39.07
CA ALA A 97 7.46 -20.66 -39.88
C ALA A 97 7.60 -20.43 -41.40
N GLN A 98 7.73 -19.17 -41.85
CA GLN A 98 7.95 -18.84 -43.26
C GLN A 98 9.37 -19.17 -43.75
N HIS A 99 10.37 -19.18 -42.87
CA HIS A 99 11.76 -19.47 -43.24
C HIS A 99 12.07 -20.97 -43.37
N GLU A 100 11.28 -21.85 -42.76
CA GLU A 100 11.46 -23.30 -42.89
C GLU A 100 10.79 -23.90 -44.14
N GLY A 101 9.96 -23.13 -44.85
CA GLY A 101 9.22 -23.56 -46.04
C GLY A 101 9.91 -23.33 -47.39
N HIS A 102 11.16 -22.89 -47.41
CA HIS A 102 11.99 -22.66 -48.61
C HIS A 102 13.17 -23.64 -48.67
#